data_AF-A0A1R3FTF8-F1
#
_entry.id   AF-A0A1R3FTF8-F1
#
_cell.length_a   1.000
_cell.length_b   1.000
_cell.length_c   1.000
_cell.angle_alpha   90.00
_cell.angle_beta   90.00
_cell.angle_gamma   90.00
#
_symmetry.space_group_name_H-M   'P 1'
#
loop_
_entity.id
_entity.type
_entity.pdbx_description
1 polymer ?
#
loop_
_entity_poly.entity_id
_entity_poly.type
_entity_poly.pdbx_seq_one_letter_code
_entity_poly.pdbx_strand_id
1 'polypeptide(L)'
;MIRSGLKRTKIITAHRPTNTVYFNEKLATEIFSSQLKFPIKTVEDIESLPFFIQFFLCIFSSRFESMPNFISEEMIRAAKRKVMVLKLKKLLTPKVQKQVHAKIDHQLMDLSYYDYKSTQKISHKLGINEDWRFQMLGDYSYYLNGEHDIRFIQKHIERVLPIVLQNEEFLSYFGQHAFAETLLRRLLKESRIFGKLSPSQFSYLKIINRDIWYTCTDEGLPGCSFEAAGIKAHYEIELSRKRRHIFPMVSQAFTDLGSMNLPKTADQFDTIEVIMTHPIAETHPYDPKTELDEHLAKLKSDPEYRIQQTLIRQKNK
;
A
#
# COMPACT_ATOMS: atom_id res chain seq x y z
N MET A 1 3.66 27.05 3.45
CA MET A 1 3.81 25.92 2.50
C MET A 1 2.47 25.27 2.09
N ILE A 2 1.48 25.12 2.99
CA ILE A 2 0.14 24.52 2.69
C ILE A 2 -0.59 25.18 1.51
N ARG A 3 -0.48 26.51 1.36
CA ARG A 3 -1.18 27.27 0.31
C ARG A 3 -0.62 27.09 -1.11
N SER A 4 0.61 26.55 -1.24
CA SER A 4 1.24 26.33 -2.55
C SER A 4 0.46 25.31 -3.38
N GLY A 5 -0.07 24.26 -2.74
CA GLY A 5 -0.92 23.26 -3.38
C GLY A 5 -2.22 23.87 -3.92
N LEU A 6 -2.92 24.65 -3.10
CA LEU A 6 -4.17 25.33 -3.47
C LEU A 6 -3.99 26.34 -4.62
N LYS A 7 -2.88 27.08 -4.61
CA LYS A 7 -2.50 28.00 -5.69
C LYS A 7 -2.15 27.22 -6.97
N ARG A 8 -1.40 26.12 -6.86
CA ARG A 8 -1.03 25.25 -7.99
C ARG A 8 -2.25 24.60 -8.65
N THR A 9 -3.22 24.16 -7.86
CA THR A 9 -4.47 23.57 -8.36
C THR A 9 -5.48 24.61 -8.84
N LYS A 10 -5.19 25.92 -8.67
CA LYS A 10 -6.09 27.02 -9.00
C LYS A 10 -7.42 27.00 -8.24
N ILE A 11 -7.49 26.28 -7.12
CA ILE A 11 -8.63 26.32 -6.21
C ILE A 11 -8.77 27.71 -5.60
N ILE A 12 -7.65 28.41 -5.41
CA ILE A 12 -7.63 29.84 -5.10
C ILE A 12 -7.05 30.64 -6.27
N THR A 13 -7.69 31.76 -6.60
CA THR A 13 -7.27 32.66 -7.67
C THR A 13 -7.38 34.12 -7.24
N ALA A 14 -6.34 34.91 -7.48
CA ALA A 14 -6.38 36.34 -7.23
C ALA A 14 -7.16 37.07 -8.34
N HIS A 15 -8.04 37.98 -7.93
CA HIS A 15 -8.69 38.95 -8.78
C HIS A 15 -8.10 40.32 -8.51
N ARG A 16 -7.15 40.69 -9.35
CA ARG A 16 -6.34 41.91 -9.22
C ARG A 16 -7.17 43.19 -9.25
N PRO A 17 -8.22 43.34 -10.09
CA PRO A 17 -8.99 44.57 -10.13
C PRO A 17 -9.64 44.95 -8.79
N THR A 18 -10.05 43.96 -7.98
CA THR A 18 -10.66 44.19 -6.67
C THR A 18 -9.69 43.93 -5.51
N ASN A 19 -8.44 43.57 -5.80
CA ASN A 19 -7.46 43.10 -4.83
C ASN A 19 -8.00 42.01 -3.87
N THR A 20 -8.80 41.08 -4.37
CA THR A 20 -9.38 39.97 -3.58
C THR A 20 -8.93 38.61 -4.09
N VAL A 21 -8.94 37.59 -3.24
CA VAL A 21 -8.74 36.20 -3.66
C VAL A 21 -10.07 35.46 -3.61
N TYR A 22 -10.39 34.76 -4.68
CA TYR A 22 -11.57 33.91 -4.77
C TYR A 22 -11.21 32.46 -4.52
N PHE A 23 -12.09 31.77 -3.79
CA PHE A 23 -12.08 30.33 -3.62
C PHE A 23 -13.08 29.71 -4.59
N ASN A 24 -12.60 28.83 -5.47
CA ASN A 24 -13.42 28.12 -6.43
C ASN A 24 -13.88 26.79 -5.83
N GLU A 25 -15.02 26.83 -5.15
CA GLU A 25 -15.61 25.67 -4.49
C GLU A 25 -15.97 24.54 -5.46
N LYS A 26 -16.44 24.90 -6.66
CA LYS A 26 -16.78 23.93 -7.70
C LYS A 26 -15.54 23.13 -8.13
N LEU A 27 -14.44 23.82 -8.40
CA LEU A 27 -13.17 23.18 -8.76
C LEU A 27 -12.58 22.38 -7.60
N ALA A 28 -12.70 22.87 -6.36
CA ALA A 28 -12.29 22.10 -5.18
C ALA A 28 -13.08 20.78 -5.10
N THR A 29 -14.40 20.84 -5.24
CA THR A 29 -15.28 19.68 -5.23
C THR A 29 -14.89 18.68 -6.32
N GLU A 30 -14.65 19.15 -7.53
CA GLU A 30 -14.21 18.32 -8.66
C GLU A 30 -12.87 17.62 -8.37
N ILE A 31 -11.86 18.37 -7.93
CA ILE A 31 -10.54 17.85 -7.63
C ILE A 31 -10.60 16.80 -6.52
N PHE A 32 -11.25 17.10 -5.40
CA PHE A 32 -11.31 16.14 -4.29
C PHE A 32 -12.20 14.95 -4.61
N SER A 33 -13.26 15.12 -5.41
CA SER A 33 -14.05 13.97 -5.90
C SER A 33 -13.23 13.06 -6.79
N SER A 34 -12.33 13.61 -7.62
CA SER A 34 -11.47 12.83 -8.52
C SER A 34 -10.45 11.94 -7.79
N GLN A 35 -10.26 12.15 -6.48
CA GLN A 35 -9.41 11.28 -5.65
C GLN A 35 -10.08 9.94 -5.33
N LEU A 36 -11.41 9.84 -5.45
CA LEU A 36 -12.17 8.60 -5.28
C LEU A 36 -12.27 7.87 -6.63
N LYS A 37 -11.30 6.99 -6.92
CA LYS A 37 -11.05 6.40 -8.25
C LYS A 37 -11.68 5.02 -8.41
N PHE A 38 -11.84 4.27 -7.32
CA PHE A 38 -12.22 2.86 -7.39
C PHE A 38 -13.59 2.61 -6.73
N PRO A 39 -14.71 2.95 -7.40
CA PRO A 39 -16.04 2.66 -6.87
C PRO A 39 -16.28 1.15 -6.78
N ILE A 40 -16.91 0.71 -5.70
CA ILE A 40 -17.26 -0.68 -5.42
C ILE A 40 -18.72 -0.78 -4.97
N LYS A 41 -19.50 -1.60 -5.65
CA LYS A 41 -20.91 -1.85 -5.37
C LYS A 41 -21.12 -3.28 -4.90
N THR A 42 -20.55 -4.23 -5.61
CA THR A 42 -20.69 -5.66 -5.32
C THR A 42 -19.34 -6.30 -5.02
N VAL A 43 -19.37 -7.54 -4.54
CA VAL A 43 -18.14 -8.28 -4.21
C VAL A 43 -17.35 -8.59 -5.48
N GLU A 44 -18.03 -8.79 -6.60
CA GLU A 44 -17.43 -9.02 -7.93
C GLU A 44 -16.62 -7.79 -8.40
N ASP A 45 -17.00 -6.58 -8.00
CA ASP A 45 -16.22 -5.39 -8.31
C ASP A 45 -14.81 -5.48 -7.70
N ILE A 46 -14.65 -6.12 -6.53
CA ILE A 46 -13.35 -6.30 -5.88
C ILE A 46 -12.41 -7.17 -6.72
N GLU A 47 -12.95 -8.20 -7.38
CA GLU A 47 -12.16 -9.10 -8.23
C GLU A 47 -11.63 -8.37 -9.48
N SER A 48 -12.29 -7.29 -9.89
CA SER A 48 -11.86 -6.43 -11.00
C SER A 48 -10.86 -5.35 -10.61
N LEU A 49 -10.64 -5.10 -9.31
CA LEU A 49 -9.74 -4.06 -8.84
C LEU A 49 -8.28 -4.36 -9.21
N PRO A 50 -7.43 -3.34 -9.32
CA PRO A 50 -5.99 -3.54 -9.45
C PRO A 50 -5.43 -4.50 -8.40
N PHE A 51 -4.51 -5.38 -8.80
CA PHE A 51 -3.95 -6.41 -7.93
C PHE A 51 -3.42 -5.87 -6.59
N PHE A 52 -2.77 -4.70 -6.58
CA PHE A 52 -2.27 -4.11 -5.34
C PHE A 52 -3.38 -3.78 -4.35
N ILE A 53 -4.59 -3.40 -4.80
CA ILE A 53 -5.74 -3.16 -3.93
C ILE A 53 -6.22 -4.49 -3.35
N GLN A 54 -6.43 -5.51 -4.20
CA GLN A 54 -6.80 -6.86 -3.75
C GLN A 54 -5.82 -7.40 -2.70
N PHE A 55 -4.52 -7.23 -2.97
CA PHE A 55 -3.45 -7.58 -2.04
C PHE A 55 -3.63 -6.89 -0.68
N PHE A 56 -3.81 -5.57 -0.64
CA PHE A 56 -3.97 -4.84 0.63
C PHE A 56 -5.29 -5.13 1.34
N LEU A 57 -6.38 -5.42 0.62
CA LEU A 57 -7.61 -5.93 1.22
C LEU A 57 -7.31 -7.21 2.00
N CYS A 58 -6.66 -8.20 1.37
CA CYS A 58 -6.29 -9.45 2.05
C CYS A 58 -5.33 -9.23 3.22
N ILE A 59 -4.32 -8.35 3.07
CA ILE A 59 -3.33 -8.08 4.12
C ILE A 59 -3.98 -7.46 5.37
N PHE A 60 -4.85 -6.46 5.19
CA PHE A 60 -5.50 -5.80 6.34
C PHE A 60 -6.55 -6.70 6.97
N SER A 61 -7.33 -7.41 6.15
CA SER A 61 -8.33 -8.37 6.62
C SER A 61 -7.72 -9.59 7.32
N SER A 62 -6.47 -9.97 7.01
CA SER A 62 -5.79 -11.10 7.65
C SER A 62 -5.69 -10.99 9.18
N ARG A 63 -5.89 -9.80 9.74
CA ARG A 63 -5.78 -9.49 11.17
C ARG A 63 -7.06 -9.73 11.95
N PHE A 64 -8.20 -9.88 11.27
CA PHE A 64 -9.49 -10.03 11.91
C PHE A 64 -9.53 -11.36 12.69
N GLU A 65 -10.06 -11.32 13.90
CA GLU A 65 -10.17 -12.51 14.75
C GLU A 65 -11.12 -13.55 14.15
N SER A 66 -12.14 -13.08 13.41
CA SER A 66 -13.07 -13.94 12.67
C SER A 66 -12.43 -14.64 11.45
N MET A 67 -11.20 -14.29 11.06
CA MET A 67 -10.56 -14.94 9.92
C MET A 67 -10.03 -16.32 10.29
N PRO A 68 -10.28 -17.33 9.44
CA PRO A 68 -9.62 -18.61 9.61
C PRO A 68 -8.11 -18.46 9.37
N ASN A 69 -7.34 -19.43 9.89
CA ASN A 69 -5.95 -19.56 9.48
C ASN A 69 -5.89 -19.84 7.97
N PHE A 70 -5.24 -18.95 7.23
CA PHE A 70 -5.05 -19.08 5.79
C PHE A 70 -4.14 -20.25 5.44
N ILE A 71 -3.40 -20.80 6.40
CA ILE A 71 -2.54 -21.96 6.22
C ILE A 71 -3.04 -23.06 7.16
N SER A 72 -3.58 -24.14 6.59
CA SER A 72 -4.09 -25.27 7.38
C SER A 72 -2.95 -26.17 7.87
N GLU A 73 -3.14 -26.89 8.97
CA GLU A 73 -2.14 -27.83 9.49
C GLU A 73 -1.76 -28.93 8.48
N GLU A 74 -2.69 -29.32 7.61
CA GLU A 74 -2.42 -30.26 6.53
C GLU A 74 -1.43 -29.66 5.51
N MET A 75 -1.62 -28.39 5.14
CA MET A 75 -0.71 -27.66 4.26
C MET A 75 0.68 -27.55 4.88
N ILE A 76 0.75 -27.25 6.19
CA ILE A 76 2.03 -27.24 6.93
C ILE A 76 2.70 -28.62 6.89
N ARG A 77 1.95 -29.71 7.17
CA ARG A 77 2.49 -31.07 7.14
C ARG A 77 2.98 -31.48 5.76
N ALA A 78 2.22 -31.15 4.71
CA ALA A 78 2.61 -31.40 3.33
C ALA A 78 3.87 -30.60 2.95
N ALA A 79 3.95 -29.33 3.36
CA ALA A 79 5.11 -28.47 3.13
C ALA A 79 6.36 -29.01 3.83
N LYS A 80 6.27 -29.42 5.11
CA LYS A 80 7.37 -30.06 5.86
C LYS A 80 8.00 -31.23 5.14
N ARG A 81 7.15 -32.15 4.62
CA ARG A 81 7.60 -33.31 3.85
C ARG A 81 8.33 -32.88 2.57
N LYS A 82 7.78 -31.90 1.84
CA LYS A 82 8.42 -31.37 0.62
C LYS A 82 9.74 -30.66 0.92
N VAL A 83 9.82 -29.85 1.97
CA VAL A 83 11.06 -29.18 2.41
C VAL A 83 12.14 -30.20 2.73
N MET A 84 11.81 -31.28 3.45
CA MET A 84 12.76 -32.36 3.77
C MET A 84 13.32 -33.00 2.49
N VAL A 85 12.45 -33.37 1.55
CA VAL A 85 12.85 -33.97 0.26
C VAL A 85 13.72 -33.02 -0.55
N LEU A 86 13.36 -31.74 -0.61
CA LEU A 86 14.13 -30.73 -1.36
C LEU A 86 15.49 -30.44 -0.74
N LYS A 87 15.59 -30.36 0.60
CA LYS A 87 16.87 -30.22 1.31
C LYS A 87 17.77 -31.43 1.06
N LEU A 88 17.23 -32.65 1.10
CA LEU A 88 17.97 -33.87 0.77
C LEU A 88 18.45 -33.86 -0.69
N LYS A 89 17.56 -33.51 -1.63
CA LYS A 89 17.91 -33.38 -3.04
C LYS A 89 19.01 -32.34 -3.26
N LYS A 90 18.95 -31.19 -2.58
CA LYS A 90 19.97 -30.14 -2.65
C LYS A 90 21.33 -30.64 -2.14
N LEU A 91 21.33 -31.41 -1.05
CA LEU A 91 22.55 -32.00 -0.48
C LEU A 91 23.20 -33.00 -1.43
N LEU A 92 22.40 -33.84 -2.09
CA LEU A 92 22.88 -34.86 -3.04
C LEU A 92 23.27 -34.28 -4.41
N THR A 93 22.81 -33.08 -4.74
CA THR A 93 23.11 -32.43 -6.03
C THR A 93 24.48 -31.75 -5.98
N PRO A 94 25.43 -32.07 -6.88
CA PRO A 94 26.74 -31.43 -6.92
C PRO A 94 26.63 -29.91 -7.03
N LYS A 95 27.45 -29.17 -6.27
CA LYS A 95 27.45 -27.68 -6.26
C LYS A 95 27.77 -27.03 -7.62
N VAL A 96 28.35 -27.80 -8.54
CA VAL A 96 28.66 -27.35 -9.90
C VAL A 96 27.37 -27.12 -10.71
N GLN A 97 26.26 -27.79 -10.37
CA GLN A 97 24.95 -27.60 -11.00
C GLN A 97 24.18 -26.41 -10.40
N LYS A 98 24.74 -25.20 -10.53
CA LYS A 98 24.18 -23.96 -9.94
C LYS A 98 22.71 -23.71 -10.31
N GLN A 99 22.31 -24.01 -11.55
CA GLN A 99 20.93 -23.83 -12.01
C GLN A 99 19.92 -24.73 -11.26
N VAL A 100 20.32 -25.96 -10.94
CA VAL A 100 19.46 -26.91 -10.20
C VAL A 100 19.31 -26.45 -8.75
N HIS A 101 20.40 -26.01 -8.12
CA HIS A 101 20.36 -25.42 -6.78
C HIS A 101 19.45 -24.20 -6.71
N ALA A 102 19.56 -23.27 -7.68
CA ALA A 102 18.69 -22.09 -7.76
C ALA A 102 17.21 -22.46 -7.88
N LYS A 103 16.87 -23.45 -8.70
CA LYS A 103 15.48 -23.95 -8.84
C LYS A 103 14.95 -24.55 -7.54
N ILE A 104 15.78 -25.30 -6.81
CA ILE A 104 15.41 -25.85 -5.50
C ILE A 104 15.21 -24.73 -4.49
N ASP A 105 16.04 -23.69 -4.51
CA ASP A 105 15.93 -22.55 -3.60
C ASP A 105 14.63 -21.76 -3.82
N HIS A 106 14.24 -21.52 -5.07
CA HIS A 106 12.92 -20.93 -5.36
C HIS A 106 11.76 -21.78 -4.82
N GLN A 107 11.83 -23.11 -4.95
CA GLN A 107 10.80 -24.00 -4.39
C GLN A 107 10.78 -23.97 -2.86
N LEU A 108 11.95 -23.85 -2.21
CA LEU A 108 12.04 -23.71 -0.75
C LEU A 108 11.48 -22.37 -0.27
N MET A 109 11.63 -21.29 -1.04
CA MET A 109 11.00 -19.99 -0.76
C MET A 109 9.47 -20.05 -0.92
N ASP A 110 8.96 -20.69 -1.96
CA ASP A 110 7.49 -20.90 -2.11
C ASP A 110 6.92 -21.69 -0.91
N LEU A 111 7.68 -22.66 -0.39
CA LEU A 111 7.26 -23.44 0.77
C LEU A 111 7.31 -22.67 2.10
N SER A 112 8.01 -21.53 2.20
CA SER A 112 8.05 -20.78 3.46
C SER A 112 6.70 -20.17 3.83
N TYR A 113 5.81 -19.94 2.85
CA TYR A 113 4.44 -19.49 3.11
C TYR A 113 3.61 -20.48 3.92
N TYR A 114 4.00 -21.75 3.90
CA TYR A 114 3.29 -22.83 4.59
C TYR A 114 4.03 -23.31 5.84
N ASP A 115 5.35 -23.16 5.91
CA ASP A 115 6.12 -23.58 7.08
C ASP A 115 7.30 -22.65 7.38
N TYR A 116 6.95 -21.42 7.78
CA TYR A 116 7.91 -20.38 8.09
C TYR A 116 8.98 -20.85 9.08
N LYS A 117 8.65 -21.66 10.10
CA LYS A 117 9.61 -22.13 11.11
C LYS A 117 10.68 -23.08 10.56
N SER A 118 10.36 -23.92 9.58
CA SER A 118 11.36 -24.84 9.01
C SER A 118 12.25 -24.19 7.96
N THR A 119 11.78 -23.09 7.38
CA THR A 119 12.48 -22.32 6.35
C THR A 119 13.24 -21.12 6.93
N GLN A 120 12.72 -20.50 7.98
CA GLN A 120 13.28 -19.31 8.64
C GLN A 120 13.65 -19.64 10.09
N LYS A 121 14.87 -19.29 10.51
CA LYS A 121 15.42 -19.61 11.85
C LYS A 121 14.83 -18.78 13.00
N ILE A 122 13.74 -18.06 12.77
CA ILE A 122 13.21 -17.10 13.75
C ILE A 122 11.94 -17.66 14.39
N SER A 123 12.01 -17.92 15.69
CA SER A 123 10.86 -18.34 16.50
C SER A 123 10.16 -17.11 17.05
N HIS A 124 8.95 -16.84 16.58
CA HIS A 124 8.07 -15.82 17.13
C HIS A 124 6.75 -16.47 17.56
N LYS A 125 6.14 -15.98 18.64
CA LYS A 125 4.72 -16.19 18.91
C LYS A 125 3.96 -15.21 18.02
N LEU A 126 3.50 -15.70 16.88
CA LEU A 126 2.81 -14.90 15.88
C LEU A 126 1.29 -15.06 16.09
N GLY A 127 0.55 -13.96 15.92
CA GLY A 127 -0.91 -13.97 15.93
C GLY A 127 -1.50 -14.60 14.67
N ILE A 128 -2.82 -14.52 14.54
CA ILE A 128 -3.56 -15.07 13.40
C ILE A 128 -3.00 -14.51 12.08
N ASN A 129 -2.65 -15.41 11.15
CA ASN A 129 -2.13 -15.13 9.80
C ASN A 129 -0.92 -14.17 9.74
N GLU A 130 -0.21 -13.97 10.84
CA GLU A 130 0.83 -12.97 10.92
C GLU A 130 2.11 -13.39 10.19
N ASP A 131 2.44 -14.68 10.22
CA ASP A 131 3.50 -15.28 9.41
C ASP A 131 3.27 -15.07 7.91
N TRP A 132 2.07 -15.41 7.45
CA TRP A 132 1.66 -15.22 6.06
C TRP A 132 1.73 -13.76 5.65
N ARG A 133 1.20 -12.85 6.48
CA ARG A 133 1.21 -11.40 6.20
C ARG A 133 2.63 -10.84 6.10
N PHE A 134 3.51 -11.18 7.04
CA PHE A 134 4.89 -10.72 7.01
C PHE A 134 5.62 -11.18 5.76
N GLN A 135 5.42 -12.43 5.37
CA GLN A 135 6.02 -12.96 4.15
C GLN A 135 5.46 -12.29 2.91
N MET A 136 4.14 -12.13 2.80
CA MET A 136 3.52 -11.45 1.66
C MET A 136 3.99 -10.00 1.50
N LEU A 137 4.09 -9.24 2.59
CA LEU A 137 4.58 -7.86 2.57
C LEU A 137 6.06 -7.78 2.15
N GLY A 138 6.89 -8.71 2.64
CA GLY A 138 8.30 -8.80 2.29
C GLY A 138 8.50 -9.21 0.83
N ASP A 139 7.80 -10.25 0.37
CA ASP A 139 7.94 -10.80 -0.97
C ASP A 139 7.41 -9.83 -2.04
N TYR A 140 6.38 -9.04 -1.73
CA TYR A 140 5.99 -7.93 -2.61
C TYR A 140 7.10 -6.88 -2.74
N SER A 141 7.77 -6.54 -1.63
CA SER A 141 8.93 -5.64 -1.68
C SER A 141 10.07 -6.22 -2.52
N TYR A 142 10.37 -7.52 -2.38
CA TYR A 142 11.38 -8.19 -3.20
C TYR A 142 11.00 -8.27 -4.68
N TYR A 143 9.71 -8.45 -4.99
CA TYR A 143 9.21 -8.37 -6.36
C TYR A 143 9.47 -7.00 -6.99
N LEU A 144 9.20 -5.91 -6.25
CA LEU A 144 9.45 -4.55 -6.75
C LEU A 144 10.93 -4.29 -7.03
N ASN A 145 11.82 -4.99 -6.32
CA ASN A 145 13.27 -4.98 -6.57
C ASN A 145 13.67 -5.96 -7.70
N GLY A 146 12.75 -6.65 -8.36
CA GLY A 146 13.06 -7.65 -9.39
C GLY A 146 13.73 -8.93 -8.86
N GLU A 147 13.72 -9.15 -7.55
CA GLU A 147 14.33 -10.30 -6.88
C GLU A 147 13.37 -11.48 -6.73
N HIS A 148 12.06 -11.22 -6.82
CA HIS A 148 11.01 -12.21 -6.67
C HIS A 148 10.02 -12.17 -7.82
N ASP A 149 9.41 -13.31 -8.14
CA ASP A 149 8.34 -13.39 -9.13
C ASP A 149 6.98 -13.07 -8.48
N ILE A 150 6.21 -12.17 -9.08
CA ILE A 150 4.88 -11.78 -8.59
C ILE A 150 3.86 -12.92 -8.63
N ARG A 151 4.06 -13.93 -9.50
CA ARG A 151 3.12 -15.05 -9.67
C ARG A 151 2.90 -15.84 -8.38
N PHE A 152 3.93 -15.93 -7.52
CA PHE A 152 3.79 -16.55 -6.21
C PHE A 152 2.81 -15.79 -5.33
N ILE A 153 2.98 -14.46 -5.25
CA ILE A 153 2.12 -13.57 -4.48
C ILE A 153 0.69 -13.63 -5.02
N GLN A 154 0.53 -13.57 -6.35
CA GLN A 154 -0.77 -13.67 -7.03
C GLN A 154 -1.50 -14.96 -6.66
N LYS A 155 -0.83 -16.11 -6.77
CA LYS A 155 -1.40 -17.41 -6.39
C LYS A 155 -1.87 -17.46 -4.93
N HIS A 156 -1.14 -16.80 -4.02
CA HIS A 156 -1.55 -16.71 -2.62
C HIS A 156 -2.78 -15.79 -2.45
N ILE A 157 -2.83 -14.66 -3.15
CA ILE A 157 -3.99 -13.76 -3.13
C ILE A 157 -5.22 -14.41 -3.76
N GLU A 158 -5.10 -15.06 -4.93
CA GLU A 158 -6.20 -15.79 -5.59
C GLU A 158 -6.85 -16.83 -4.67
N ARG A 159 -6.06 -17.44 -3.80
CA ARG A 159 -6.55 -18.42 -2.82
C ARG A 159 -7.19 -17.77 -1.59
N VAL A 160 -6.64 -16.65 -1.12
CA VAL A 160 -7.06 -15.99 0.14
C VAL A 160 -8.22 -15.03 -0.09
N LEU A 161 -8.28 -14.37 -1.24
CA LEU A 161 -9.31 -13.39 -1.55
C LEU A 161 -10.72 -13.96 -1.40
N PRO A 162 -11.08 -15.14 -1.95
CA PRO A 162 -12.42 -15.71 -1.75
C PRO A 162 -12.77 -15.94 -0.27
N ILE A 163 -11.79 -16.30 0.56
CA ILE A 163 -11.98 -16.47 2.01
C ILE A 163 -12.32 -15.14 2.67
N VAL A 164 -11.60 -14.07 2.29
CA VAL A 164 -11.86 -12.71 2.78
C VAL A 164 -13.23 -12.22 2.34
N LEU A 165 -13.60 -12.47 1.08
CA LEU A 165 -14.87 -12.03 0.50
C LEU A 165 -16.10 -12.76 1.07
N GLN A 166 -15.91 -13.92 1.70
CA GLN A 166 -16.97 -14.68 2.39
C GLN A 166 -17.06 -14.38 3.90
N ASN A 167 -16.09 -13.66 4.47
CA ASN A 167 -16.05 -13.40 5.90
C ASN A 167 -17.07 -12.31 6.29
N GLU A 168 -17.86 -12.59 7.32
CA GLU A 168 -18.95 -11.71 7.77
C GLU A 168 -18.46 -10.34 8.28
N GLU A 169 -17.33 -10.30 9.00
CA GLU A 169 -16.74 -9.06 9.52
C GLU A 169 -16.26 -8.17 8.37
N PHE A 170 -15.60 -8.75 7.38
CA PHE A 170 -15.23 -8.06 6.14
C PHE A 170 -16.46 -7.54 5.40
N LEU A 171 -17.47 -8.40 5.19
CA LEU A 171 -18.70 -8.04 4.47
C LEU A 171 -19.47 -6.92 5.17
N SER A 172 -19.45 -6.88 6.51
CA SER A 172 -20.01 -5.79 7.31
C SER A 172 -19.33 -4.46 7.01
N TYR A 173 -18.00 -4.42 6.93
CA TYR A 173 -17.27 -3.19 6.56
C TYR A 173 -17.44 -2.83 5.09
N PHE A 174 -17.39 -3.82 4.18
CA PHE A 174 -17.69 -3.63 2.76
C PHE A 174 -19.08 -3.02 2.55
N GLY A 175 -20.07 -3.44 3.34
CA GLY A 175 -21.42 -2.86 3.40
C GLY A 175 -21.46 -1.34 3.56
N GLN A 176 -20.45 -0.79 4.25
CA GLN A 176 -20.40 0.59 4.72
C GLN A 176 -19.57 1.52 3.81
N HIS A 177 -18.88 0.99 2.80
CA HIS A 177 -17.96 1.77 1.97
C HIS A 177 -18.27 1.61 0.48
N ALA A 178 -18.37 2.73 -0.25
CA ALA A 178 -18.66 2.78 -1.68
C ALA A 178 -17.41 2.80 -2.56
N PHE A 179 -16.23 3.00 -1.98
CA PHE A 179 -14.97 3.11 -2.70
C PHE A 179 -13.90 2.23 -2.06
N ALA A 180 -13.05 1.61 -2.87
CA ALA A 180 -12.00 0.72 -2.39
C ALA A 180 -10.99 1.47 -1.50
N GLU A 181 -10.77 2.76 -1.76
CA GLU A 181 -9.89 3.61 -0.96
C GLU A 181 -10.43 3.80 0.46
N THR A 182 -11.73 4.06 0.62
CA THR A 182 -12.36 4.23 1.93
C THR A 182 -12.48 2.89 2.65
N LEU A 183 -12.73 1.80 1.92
CA LEU A 183 -12.69 0.44 2.47
C LEU A 183 -11.29 0.06 2.96
N LEU A 184 -10.23 0.27 2.17
CA LEU A 184 -8.85 -0.01 2.59
C LEU A 184 -8.49 0.73 3.88
N ARG A 185 -8.90 2.00 3.96
CA ARG A 185 -8.71 2.83 5.15
C ARG A 185 -9.45 2.27 6.36
N ARG A 186 -10.70 1.82 6.18
CA ARG A 186 -11.48 1.11 7.21
C ARG A 186 -10.78 -0.16 7.69
N LEU A 187 -10.41 -1.04 6.77
CA LEU A 187 -9.77 -2.31 7.11
C LEU A 187 -8.44 -2.08 7.83
N LEU A 188 -7.65 -1.09 7.42
CA LEU A 188 -6.42 -0.71 8.09
C LEU A 188 -6.69 -0.24 9.53
N LYS A 189 -7.70 0.60 9.74
CA LYS A 189 -8.12 1.06 11.09
C LYS A 189 -8.42 -0.14 11.99
N GLU A 190 -9.27 -1.04 11.54
CA GLU A 190 -9.70 -2.21 12.32
C GLU A 190 -8.54 -3.19 12.52
N SER A 191 -7.70 -3.39 11.51
CA SER A 191 -6.51 -4.22 11.61
C SER A 191 -5.58 -3.76 12.74
N ARG A 192 -5.45 -2.45 12.97
CA ARG A 192 -4.57 -1.86 14.00
C ARG A 192 -5.09 -2.03 15.43
N ILE A 193 -6.34 -2.44 15.63
CA ILE A 193 -6.87 -2.79 16.97
C ILE A 193 -6.08 -3.98 17.55
N PHE A 194 -5.70 -4.93 16.71
CA PHE A 194 -4.99 -6.15 17.09
C PHE A 194 -3.46 -5.98 17.25
N GLY A 195 -2.95 -4.74 17.23
CA GLY A 195 -1.54 -4.43 17.46
C GLY A 195 -0.92 -3.49 16.42
N LYS A 196 0.41 -3.40 16.37
CA LYS A 196 1.08 -2.47 15.45
C LYS A 196 1.03 -2.98 13.99
N LEU A 197 0.51 -2.18 13.08
CA LEU A 197 0.62 -2.34 11.62
C LEU A 197 1.04 -0.99 11.02
N SER A 198 2.35 -0.80 10.97
CA SER A 198 3.01 0.48 10.67
C SER A 198 3.11 0.70 9.16
N PRO A 199 2.94 1.94 8.66
CA PRO A 199 3.22 2.29 7.27
C PRO A 199 4.60 1.88 6.77
N SER A 200 5.59 1.76 7.66
CA SER A 200 6.94 1.27 7.33
C SER A 200 6.96 -0.15 6.75
N GLN A 201 5.94 -0.97 7.01
CA GLN A 201 5.86 -2.35 6.51
C GLN A 201 5.38 -2.42 5.06
N PHE A 202 4.86 -1.32 4.52
CA PHE A 202 4.36 -1.21 3.16
C PHE A 202 4.74 0.14 2.53
N SER A 203 5.91 0.68 2.88
CA SER A 203 6.40 1.97 2.37
C SER A 203 6.57 2.00 0.86
N TYR A 204 6.85 0.84 0.27
CA TYR A 204 6.92 0.64 -1.18
C TYR A 204 5.60 0.95 -1.89
N LEU A 205 4.45 0.94 -1.19
CA LEU A 205 3.16 1.34 -1.76
C LEU A 205 3.21 2.78 -2.28
N LYS A 206 4.05 3.65 -1.71
CA LYS A 206 4.26 5.01 -2.23
C LYS A 206 4.74 5.02 -3.68
N ILE A 207 5.56 4.04 -4.07
CA ILE A 207 6.10 3.87 -5.42
C ILE A 207 5.02 3.29 -6.35
N ILE A 208 4.22 2.34 -5.86
CA ILE A 208 3.14 1.70 -6.63
C ILE A 208 1.99 2.69 -6.89
N ASN A 209 1.44 3.27 -5.82
CA ASN A 209 0.31 4.17 -5.87
C ASN A 209 0.36 5.15 -4.69
N ARG A 210 0.70 6.38 -5.04
CA ARG A 210 0.89 7.47 -4.08
C ARG A 210 -0.39 7.86 -3.34
N ASP A 211 -1.53 7.85 -4.02
CA ASP A 211 -2.81 8.26 -3.42
C ASP A 211 -3.28 7.23 -2.38
N ILE A 212 -3.14 5.93 -2.68
CA ILE A 212 -3.44 4.86 -1.73
C ILE A 212 -2.44 4.84 -0.58
N TRP A 213 -1.16 5.13 -0.85
CA TRP A 213 -0.18 5.31 0.22
C TRP A 213 -0.64 6.37 1.22
N TYR A 214 -0.98 7.58 0.76
CA TYR A 214 -1.45 8.64 1.66
C TYR A 214 -2.79 8.31 2.32
N THR A 215 -3.70 7.65 1.61
CA THR A 215 -4.95 7.14 2.18
C THR A 215 -4.70 6.24 3.39
N CYS A 216 -3.71 5.36 3.31
CA CYS A 216 -3.35 4.43 4.39
C CYS A 216 -2.49 5.08 5.48
N THR A 217 -1.54 5.96 5.12
CA THR A 217 -0.64 6.58 6.12
C THR A 217 -1.33 7.62 6.97
N ASP A 218 -2.31 8.31 6.39
CA ASP A 218 -3.07 9.34 7.09
C ASP A 218 -4.15 8.73 8.01
N GLU A 219 -4.34 7.41 8.00
CA GLU A 219 -5.30 6.76 8.88
C GLU A 219 -4.86 6.87 10.35
N GLY A 220 -5.74 7.42 11.19
CA GLY A 220 -5.49 7.71 12.60
C GLY A 220 -4.89 9.09 12.87
N LEU A 221 -4.56 9.88 11.84
CA LEU A 221 -4.11 11.27 12.02
C LEU A 221 -5.30 12.23 12.06
N PRO A 222 -5.23 13.34 12.84
CA PRO A 222 -6.24 14.38 12.81
C PRO A 222 -6.24 15.12 11.46
N GLY A 223 -5.06 15.38 10.89
CA GLY A 223 -4.90 15.95 9.55
C GLY A 223 -4.90 14.92 8.42
N CYS A 224 -4.76 15.39 7.20
CA CYS A 224 -4.45 14.55 6.04
C CYS A 224 -3.59 15.30 5.02
N SER A 225 -2.96 14.51 4.16
CA SER A 225 -2.28 14.96 2.98
C SER A 225 -3.31 15.43 1.95
N PHE A 226 -2.99 16.51 1.24
CA PHE A 226 -3.88 17.10 0.24
C PHE A 226 -4.30 16.09 -0.86
N GLU A 227 -3.42 15.14 -1.17
CA GLU A 227 -3.61 14.09 -2.18
C GLU A 227 -4.67 13.05 -1.80
N ALA A 228 -5.01 12.92 -0.50
CA ALA A 228 -6.00 11.97 0.01
C ALA A 228 -7.13 12.66 0.82
N ALA A 229 -7.24 13.99 0.76
CA ALA A 229 -8.18 14.75 1.57
C ALA A 229 -9.64 14.48 1.19
N GLY A 230 -9.95 14.34 -0.10
CA GLY A 230 -11.27 13.95 -0.59
C GLY A 230 -11.66 12.53 -0.14
N ILE A 231 -10.70 11.60 -0.21
CA ILE A 231 -10.89 10.22 0.28
C ILE A 231 -11.16 10.23 1.79
N LYS A 232 -10.39 11.01 2.58
CA LYS A 232 -10.60 11.16 4.03
C LYS A 232 -12.00 11.69 4.35
N ALA A 233 -12.38 12.79 3.72
CA ALA A 233 -13.67 13.43 3.95
C ALA A 233 -14.83 12.46 3.66
N HIS A 234 -14.73 11.71 2.56
CA HIS A 234 -15.73 10.72 2.22
C HIS A 234 -15.77 9.56 3.22
N TYR A 235 -14.60 9.01 3.56
CA TYR A 235 -14.46 7.94 4.55
C TYR A 235 -15.06 8.30 5.91
N GLU A 236 -14.82 9.52 6.41
CA GLU A 236 -15.35 9.95 7.71
C GLU A 236 -16.88 10.03 7.73
N ILE A 237 -17.49 10.42 6.61
CA ILE A 237 -18.95 10.44 6.46
C ILE A 237 -19.50 9.01 6.41
N GLU A 238 -18.88 8.12 5.65
CA GLU A 238 -19.26 6.71 5.60
C GLU A 238 -19.12 6.02 6.96
N LEU A 239 -17.99 6.26 7.64
CA LEU A 239 -17.68 5.72 8.95
C LEU A 239 -18.66 6.19 10.03
N SER A 240 -18.96 7.50 10.07
CA SER A 240 -19.88 8.07 11.06
C SER A 240 -21.32 7.61 10.85
N ARG A 241 -21.74 7.41 9.60
CA ARG A 241 -23.09 6.98 9.24
C ARG A 241 -23.25 5.45 9.16
N LYS A 242 -22.14 4.69 9.22
CA LYS A 242 -22.09 3.24 9.05
C LYS A 242 -22.85 2.76 7.81
N ARG A 243 -22.73 3.51 6.71
CA ARG A 243 -23.35 3.18 5.42
C ARG A 243 -22.55 3.76 4.28
N ARG A 244 -22.55 3.04 3.16
CA ARG A 244 -21.88 3.48 1.95
C ARG A 244 -22.55 4.71 1.33
N HIS A 245 -21.73 5.59 0.75
CA HIS A 245 -22.19 6.79 0.06
C HIS A 245 -21.75 6.76 -1.40
N ILE A 246 -22.67 6.47 -2.32
CA ILE A 246 -22.34 6.29 -3.74
C ILE A 246 -21.80 7.58 -4.38
N PHE A 247 -22.31 8.73 -3.96
CA PHE A 247 -21.85 10.03 -4.45
C PHE A 247 -20.70 10.54 -3.60
N PRO A 248 -19.61 11.04 -4.21
CA PRO A 248 -18.51 11.69 -3.51
C PRO A 248 -19.00 12.75 -2.51
N MET A 249 -18.60 12.59 -1.26
CA MET A 249 -18.92 13.50 -0.16
C MET A 249 -17.62 14.12 0.33
N VAL A 250 -17.15 15.15 -0.37
CA VAL A 250 -15.79 15.68 -0.20
C VAL A 250 -15.74 17.08 0.38
N SER A 251 -16.89 17.68 0.71
CA SER A 251 -16.97 19.06 1.21
C SER A 251 -16.05 19.28 2.42
N GLN A 252 -16.02 18.34 3.37
CA GLN A 252 -15.17 18.44 4.56
C GLN A 252 -13.67 18.54 4.25
N ALA A 253 -13.22 18.08 3.08
CA ALA A 253 -11.83 18.24 2.65
C ALA A 253 -11.42 19.72 2.49
N PHE A 254 -12.41 20.60 2.29
CA PHE A 254 -12.19 22.02 2.06
C PHE A 254 -13.10 22.97 2.84
N THR A 255 -14.07 22.49 3.62
CA THR A 255 -14.89 23.33 4.50
C THR A 255 -14.00 24.16 5.44
N ASP A 256 -12.96 23.53 6.00
CA ASP A 256 -12.01 24.19 6.89
C ASP A 256 -10.94 25.01 6.14
N LEU A 257 -10.96 25.09 4.80
CA LEU A 257 -10.09 26.04 4.10
C LEU A 257 -10.44 27.47 4.44
N GLY A 258 -11.70 27.78 4.79
CA GLY A 258 -12.09 29.09 5.29
C GLY A 258 -11.52 29.45 6.66
N SER A 259 -11.24 28.44 7.51
CA SER A 259 -10.56 28.60 8.80
C SER A 259 -9.04 28.53 8.69
N MET A 260 -8.52 27.89 7.64
CA MET A 260 -7.15 28.13 7.22
C MET A 260 -7.02 29.61 6.84
N ASN A 261 -5.98 30.28 7.32
CA ASN A 261 -5.70 31.66 6.93
C ASN A 261 -5.52 31.72 5.40
N LEU A 262 -6.58 31.89 4.59
CA LEU A 262 -6.45 32.09 3.15
C LEU A 262 -5.91 33.51 2.90
N PRO A 263 -5.12 33.71 1.83
CA PRO A 263 -4.76 35.06 1.42
C PRO A 263 -6.07 35.81 1.09
N LYS A 264 -6.24 36.98 1.68
CA LYS A 264 -7.43 37.82 1.48
C LYS A 264 -7.24 38.77 0.29
N THR A 265 -6.00 39.19 0.05
CA THR A 265 -5.62 40.12 -1.01
C THR A 265 -4.75 39.48 -2.08
N ALA A 266 -4.71 40.08 -3.27
CA ALA A 266 -3.82 39.65 -4.35
C ALA A 266 -2.35 39.75 -3.92
N ASP A 267 -1.99 40.78 -3.14
CA ASP A 267 -0.63 40.93 -2.61
C ASP A 267 -0.24 39.74 -1.71
N GLN A 268 -1.12 39.35 -0.79
CA GLN A 268 -0.91 38.16 0.05
C GLN A 268 -0.88 36.87 -0.77
N PHE A 269 -1.58 36.81 -1.89
CA PHE A 269 -1.54 35.66 -2.79
C PHE A 269 -0.23 35.61 -3.58
N ASP A 270 0.31 36.75 -3.98
CA ASP A 270 1.54 36.86 -4.75
C ASP A 270 2.79 36.58 -3.89
N THR A 271 2.75 36.89 -2.58
CA THR A 271 3.79 36.45 -1.63
C THR A 271 3.87 34.93 -1.44
N ILE A 272 2.85 34.18 -1.86
CA ILE A 272 2.92 32.72 -1.87
C ILE A 272 3.78 32.29 -3.04
N GLU A 273 5.05 32.01 -2.76
CA GLU A 273 5.94 31.39 -3.72
C GLU A 273 5.50 29.95 -4.00
N VAL A 274 5.17 29.68 -5.27
CA VAL A 274 4.96 28.31 -5.76
C VAL A 274 6.26 27.90 -6.41
N ILE A 275 7.04 27.12 -5.68
CA ILE A 275 8.26 26.52 -6.19
C ILE A 275 7.83 25.42 -7.17
N MET A 276 7.86 25.74 -8.48
CA MET A 276 7.45 24.83 -9.55
C MET A 276 8.46 23.70 -9.76
N THR A 277 9.72 23.99 -9.50
CA THR A 277 10.86 23.08 -9.54
C THR A 277 11.58 23.23 -8.21
N HIS A 278 11.78 22.13 -7.47
CA HIS A 278 12.61 22.18 -6.27
C HIS A 278 14.00 22.72 -6.70
N PRO A 279 14.67 23.62 -5.95
CA PRO A 279 15.97 24.16 -6.36
C PRO A 279 17.01 23.07 -6.65
N ILE A 280 16.84 21.93 -5.97
CA ILE A 280 17.67 20.74 -6.12
C ILE A 280 17.24 19.86 -7.32
N ALA A 281 16.02 20.01 -7.84
CA ALA A 281 15.52 19.20 -8.96
C ALA A 281 16.23 19.48 -10.28
N GLU A 282 16.80 20.67 -10.49
CA GLU A 282 17.66 20.94 -11.66
C GLU A 282 19.05 20.31 -11.49
N THR A 283 19.59 20.30 -10.27
CA THR A 283 20.87 19.65 -9.95
C THR A 283 20.77 18.13 -9.82
N HIS A 284 19.58 17.62 -9.50
CA HIS A 284 19.25 16.21 -9.34
C HIS A 284 17.90 15.95 -10.01
N PRO A 285 17.85 15.91 -11.35
CA PRO A 285 16.64 15.58 -12.08
C PRO A 285 16.15 14.20 -11.63
N TYR A 286 15.05 14.18 -10.88
CA TYR A 286 14.42 12.94 -10.42
C TYR A 286 13.48 12.44 -11.51
N ASP A 287 13.98 11.54 -12.35
CA ASP A 287 13.12 10.65 -13.12
C ASP A 287 13.03 9.31 -12.36
N PRO A 288 11.86 8.97 -11.78
CA PRO A 288 11.69 7.72 -11.07
C PRO A 288 11.97 6.50 -11.95
N LYS A 289 11.88 6.64 -13.28
CA LYS A 289 12.27 5.58 -14.22
C LYS A 289 13.78 5.43 -14.32
N THR A 290 14.53 6.53 -14.27
CA THR A 290 15.99 6.50 -14.33
C THR A 290 16.56 5.79 -13.10
N GLU A 291 16.08 6.09 -11.89
CA GLU A 291 16.49 5.36 -10.68
C GLU A 291 16.11 3.87 -10.73
N LEU A 292 14.92 3.55 -11.22
CA LEU A 292 14.48 2.18 -11.40
C LEU A 292 15.35 1.45 -12.43
N ASP A 293 15.64 2.08 -13.57
CA ASP A 293 16.45 1.51 -14.65
C ASP A 293 17.91 1.34 -14.22
N GLU A 294 18.48 2.29 -13.50
CA GLU A 294 19.82 2.20 -12.90
C GLU A 294 19.89 1.10 -11.83
N HIS A 295 18.86 1.00 -11.00
CA HIS A 295 18.75 -0.07 -10.00
C HIS A 295 18.65 -1.44 -10.66
N LEU A 296 17.78 -1.59 -11.66
CA LEU A 296 17.64 -2.83 -12.44
C LEU A 296 18.91 -3.17 -13.22
N ALA A 297 19.62 -2.17 -13.76
CA ALA A 297 20.90 -2.36 -14.42
C ALA A 297 21.97 -2.83 -13.42
N LYS A 298 22.08 -2.19 -12.24
CA LYS A 298 23.01 -2.59 -11.18
C LYS A 298 22.70 -3.99 -10.64
N LEU A 299 21.43 -4.34 -10.45
CA LEU A 299 21.04 -5.70 -10.06
C LEU A 299 21.47 -6.77 -11.08
N LYS A 300 21.49 -6.42 -12.37
CA LYS A 300 21.98 -7.31 -13.43
C LYS A 300 23.51 -7.36 -13.50
N SER A 301 24.19 -6.22 -13.36
CA SER A 301 25.62 -6.11 -13.61
C SER A 301 26.50 -6.35 -12.39
N ASP A 302 26.01 -6.06 -11.18
CA ASP A 302 26.78 -6.10 -9.94
C ASP A 302 26.25 -7.20 -8.99
N PRO A 303 26.97 -8.35 -8.90
CA PRO A 303 26.60 -9.43 -8.01
C PRO A 303 26.62 -9.05 -6.53
N GLU A 304 27.49 -8.14 -6.11
CA GLU A 304 27.64 -7.72 -4.71
C GLU A 304 26.52 -6.77 -4.29
N TYR A 305 26.16 -5.81 -5.16
CA TYR A 305 24.97 -4.97 -4.97
C TYR A 305 23.69 -5.81 -4.90
N ARG A 306 23.53 -6.79 -5.81
CA ARG A 306 22.40 -7.73 -5.77
C ARG A 306 22.37 -8.54 -4.47
N ILE A 307 23.53 -8.93 -3.96
CA ILE A 307 23.66 -9.61 -2.67
C ILE A 307 23.29 -8.65 -1.52
N GLN A 308 23.69 -7.38 -1.54
CA GLN A 308 23.34 -6.42 -0.48
C GLN A 308 21.83 -6.10 -0.43
N GLN A 309 21.16 -5.99 -1.59
CA GLN A 309 19.71 -5.78 -1.66
C GLN A 309 18.92 -7.01 -1.18
N THR A 310 19.40 -8.22 -1.52
CA THR A 310 18.85 -9.48 -0.99
C THR A 310 19.20 -9.73 0.50
N LEU A 311 20.20 -9.05 1.05
CA LEU A 311 20.73 -9.26 2.41
C LEU A 311 20.45 -8.10 3.39
N ILE A 312 19.22 -7.58 3.46
CA ILE A 312 18.72 -6.92 4.70
C ILE A 312 18.51 -7.98 5.82
N ARG A 313 19.45 -8.91 5.96
CA ARG A 313 19.66 -9.86 7.07
C ARG A 313 21.10 -10.38 7.03
N GLN A 314 22.10 -9.52 7.21
CA GLN A 314 23.33 -9.97 7.86
C GLN A 314 23.69 -9.03 9.01
N LYS A 315 23.84 -9.65 10.18
CA LYS A 315 24.03 -9.06 11.50
C LYS A 315 25.24 -8.12 11.55
N ASN A 316 25.13 -7.08 12.37
CA ASN A 316 26.29 -6.47 13.02
C ASN A 316 27.09 -7.54 13.78
N LYS A 317 28.41 -7.42 13.69
CA LYS A 317 29.41 -8.20 14.43
C LYS A 317 29.10 -8.33 15.91
#